data_AF-A0A2P5XDF5-F1
#
_entry.id   AF-A0A2P5XDF5-F1
#
_cell.length_a   1.000
_cell.length_b   1.000
_cell.length_c   1.000
_cell.angle_alpha   90.00
_cell.angle_beta   90.00
_cell.angle_gamma   90.00
#
_symmetry.space_group_name_H-M   'P 1'
#
loop_
_entity.id
_entity.type
_entity.pdbx_description
1 polymer ?
#
loop_
_entity_poly.entity_id
_entity_poly.type
_entity_poly.pdbx_seq_one_letter_code
_entity_poly.pdbx_strand_id
1 'polypeptide(L)'
;MPASNNDDNLENMGIHGLLALLKAFGYTTEALEMLLLPMAKDVIATLGSVGNDTPLAFMSNREKLTFEYFKQMFAQVTNPHIDPIQEKIVTSMECMIGPEGDLTKTTEDECHHLSLKGPLLSIEETEAIKKMNYRVIEKCFAGTLSKFERATFEILARDALHLHELAFPCRAFTLESAEVVALPNPRDYH
;
A
#
# COMPACT_ATOMS: atom_id res chain seq x y z
N MET A 1 27.21 24.29 -9.69
CA MET A 1 26.95 23.76 -8.34
C MET A 1 26.19 22.47 -8.54
N PRO A 2 26.87 21.31 -8.51
CA PRO A 2 26.21 20.03 -8.72
C PRO A 2 25.39 19.67 -7.47
N ALA A 3 24.23 19.04 -7.69
CA ALA A 3 23.31 18.59 -6.67
C ALA A 3 24.04 17.71 -5.64
N SER A 4 23.90 18.04 -4.35
CA SER A 4 24.37 17.16 -3.29
C SER A 4 23.50 15.91 -3.28
N ASN A 5 24.12 14.77 -3.54
CA ASN A 5 23.58 13.45 -3.24
C ASN A 5 23.09 13.43 -1.79
N ASN A 6 21.77 13.47 -1.58
CA ASN A 6 21.15 13.27 -0.27
C ASN A 6 20.57 11.86 -0.12
N ASP A 7 20.78 10.98 -1.12
CA ASP A 7 20.28 9.61 -1.14
C ASP A 7 21.05 8.67 -0.20
N ASP A 8 22.23 9.09 0.30
CA ASP A 8 23.10 8.28 1.17
C ASP A 8 22.59 8.14 2.63
N ASN A 9 21.45 8.77 2.98
CA ASN A 9 20.92 8.75 4.36
C ASN A 9 19.93 7.60 4.63
N LEU A 10 19.36 6.95 3.61
CA LEU A 10 18.36 5.90 3.83
C LEU A 10 19.01 4.58 4.26
N GLU A 11 20.21 4.27 3.74
CA GLU A 11 20.94 3.03 4.06
C GLU A 11 21.50 3.02 5.50
N ASN A 12 21.63 4.18 6.15
CA ASN A 12 22.31 4.32 7.44
C ASN A 12 21.38 4.46 8.66
N MET A 13 20.06 4.36 8.48
CA MET A 13 19.13 4.63 9.59
C MET A 13 18.88 3.44 10.55
N GLY A 14 19.39 2.25 10.22
CA GLY A 14 19.27 1.05 11.06
C GLY A 14 17.83 0.75 11.53
N ILE A 15 17.69 -0.05 12.59
CA ILE A 15 16.38 -0.37 13.20
C ILE A 15 15.67 0.90 13.74
N HIS A 16 16.46 1.89 14.18
CA HIS A 16 15.94 3.12 14.80
C HIS A 16 15.24 4.05 13.81
N GLY A 17 15.69 4.11 12.56
CA GLY A 17 15.05 4.89 11.50
C GLY A 17 13.73 4.31 11.04
N LEU A 18 13.68 2.98 10.93
CA LEU A 18 12.47 2.27 10.54
C LEU A 18 11.36 2.44 11.59
N LEU A 19 11.71 2.51 12.88
CA LEU A 19 10.73 2.68 13.95
C LEU A 19 9.92 3.97 13.79
N ALA A 20 10.55 5.08 13.42
CA ALA A 20 9.86 6.35 13.21
C ALA A 20 8.86 6.26 12.05
N LEU A 21 9.26 5.64 10.94
CA LEU A 21 8.37 5.43 9.78
C LEU A 21 7.23 4.46 10.10
N LEU A 22 7.50 3.36 10.81
CA LEU A 22 6.48 2.40 11.21
C LEU A 22 5.44 3.05 12.12
N LYS A 23 5.87 3.85 13.10
CA LYS A 23 4.96 4.66 13.91
C LYS A 23 4.16 5.63 13.05
N ALA A 24 4.82 6.25 12.07
CA ALA A 24 4.18 7.21 11.20
C ALA A 24 3.04 6.58 10.38
N PHE A 25 3.28 5.41 9.80
CA PHE A 25 2.25 4.69 9.04
C PHE A 25 1.24 3.93 9.93
N GLY A 26 1.28 4.13 11.25
CA GLY A 26 0.33 3.54 12.20
C GLY A 26 0.52 2.04 12.43
N TYR A 27 1.73 1.50 12.19
CA TYR A 27 2.04 0.11 12.52
C TYR A 27 2.08 -0.08 14.04
N THR A 28 1.50 -1.20 14.48
CA THR A 28 1.46 -1.60 15.89
C THR A 28 2.29 -2.87 16.09
N THR A 29 2.72 -3.14 17.32
CA THR A 29 3.42 -4.42 17.61
C THR A 29 2.54 -5.62 17.24
N GLU A 30 1.24 -5.53 17.52
CA GLU A 30 0.29 -6.61 17.24
C GLU A 30 0.10 -6.82 15.74
N ALA A 31 -0.03 -5.75 14.95
CA ALA A 31 -0.13 -5.88 13.50
C ALA A 31 1.13 -6.56 12.92
N LEU A 32 2.31 -6.25 13.45
CA LEU A 32 3.54 -6.92 13.02
C LEU A 32 3.57 -8.38 13.46
N GLU A 33 3.33 -8.66 14.74
CA GLU A 33 3.51 -9.99 15.31
C GLU A 33 2.39 -10.97 14.94
N MET A 34 1.14 -10.49 14.94
CA MET A 34 -0.05 -11.31 14.74
C MET A 34 -0.54 -11.33 13.29
N LEU A 35 -0.17 -10.36 12.44
CA LEU A 35 -0.53 -10.34 11.01
C LEU A 35 0.68 -10.53 10.09
N LEU A 36 1.69 -9.66 10.21
CA LEU A 36 2.78 -9.60 9.23
C LEU A 36 3.77 -10.75 9.37
N LEU A 37 4.15 -11.13 10.59
CA LEU A 37 5.09 -12.23 10.84
C LEU A 37 4.58 -13.59 10.32
N PRO A 38 3.32 -14.00 10.55
CA PRO A 38 2.85 -15.27 10.02
C PRO A 38 2.64 -15.21 8.50
N MET A 39 2.18 -14.07 7.94
CA MET A 39 2.13 -13.91 6.48
C MET A 39 3.51 -14.07 5.83
N ALA A 40 4.56 -13.55 6.47
CA ALA A 40 5.93 -13.68 5.99
C ALA A 40 6.49 -15.11 6.12
N LYS A 41 6.04 -15.89 7.11
CA LYS A 41 6.52 -17.26 7.34
C LYS A 41 5.75 -18.30 6.54
N ASP A 42 4.42 -18.25 6.59
CA ASP A 42 3.54 -19.30 6.10
C ASP A 42 2.87 -18.94 4.77
N VAL A 43 3.04 -17.71 4.28
CA VAL A 43 2.42 -17.19 3.02
C VAL A 43 0.89 -17.33 3.03
N ILE A 44 0.31 -17.34 4.23
CA ILE A 44 -1.13 -17.44 4.45
C ILE A 44 -1.54 -16.26 5.32
N ALA A 45 -2.68 -15.65 4.99
CA ALA A 45 -3.28 -14.62 5.81
C ALA A 45 -3.62 -15.19 7.19
N THR A 46 -3.32 -14.42 8.22
CA THR A 46 -3.47 -14.84 9.61
C THR A 46 -4.92 -15.10 9.94
N LEU A 47 -5.19 -16.28 10.53
CA LEU A 47 -6.52 -16.67 10.93
C LEU A 47 -6.77 -16.23 12.38
N GLY A 48 -7.72 -15.30 12.54
CA GLY A 48 -8.29 -14.94 13.83
C GLY A 48 -9.55 -15.76 14.13
N SER A 49 -9.84 -15.92 15.41
CA SER A 49 -11.11 -16.43 15.90
C SER A 49 -11.80 -15.31 16.69
N VAL A 50 -13.13 -15.31 16.79
CA VAL A 50 -13.97 -14.26 17.42
C VAL A 50 -14.27 -13.07 16.50
N GLY A 51 -15.40 -12.41 16.75
CA GLY A 51 -15.80 -11.19 16.04
C GLY A 51 -14.89 -10.01 16.37
N ASN A 52 -14.96 -8.96 15.54
CA ASN A 52 -14.22 -7.73 15.81
C ASN A 52 -14.98 -6.87 16.84
N ASP A 53 -14.49 -6.88 18.08
CA ASP A 53 -15.03 -6.09 19.19
C ASP A 53 -14.50 -4.63 19.22
N THR A 54 -13.67 -4.24 18.25
CA THR A 54 -13.17 -2.87 18.12
C THR A 54 -14.31 -1.94 17.67
N PRO A 55 -14.43 -0.73 18.24
CA PRO A 55 -15.41 0.25 17.77
C PRO A 55 -15.24 0.54 16.28
N LEU A 56 -16.35 0.92 15.62
CA LEU A 56 -16.31 1.43 14.26
C LEU A 56 -15.32 2.60 14.16
N ALA A 57 -14.59 2.71 13.05
CA ALA A 57 -13.50 3.68 12.91
C ALA A 57 -13.92 5.12 13.27
N PHE A 58 -15.15 5.53 12.92
CA PHE A 58 -15.68 6.86 13.25
C PHE A 58 -16.10 7.04 14.73
N MET A 59 -16.33 5.95 15.46
CA MET A 59 -16.69 5.95 16.89
C MET A 59 -15.47 5.70 17.79
N SER A 60 -14.32 5.38 17.20
CA SER A 60 -13.09 5.10 17.92
C SER A 60 -12.53 6.39 18.55
N ASN A 61 -12.17 6.32 19.84
CA ASN A 61 -11.39 7.37 20.50
C ASN A 61 -9.90 7.30 20.15
N ARG A 62 -9.49 6.29 19.38
CA ARG A 62 -8.13 6.08 18.87
C ARG A 62 -8.09 6.41 17.38
N GLU A 63 -6.96 6.91 16.92
CA GLU A 63 -6.69 7.14 15.50
C GLU A 63 -6.76 5.81 14.74
N LYS A 64 -7.46 5.83 13.60
CA LYS A 64 -7.76 4.65 12.78
C LYS A 64 -7.29 4.91 11.35
N LEU A 65 -6.70 3.91 10.71
CA LEU A 65 -6.14 4.06 9.37
C LEU A 65 -7.27 4.27 8.35
N THR A 66 -6.99 5.01 7.29
CA THR A 66 -7.99 5.36 6.26
C THR A 66 -8.72 4.14 5.70
N PHE A 67 -8.01 3.02 5.51
CA PHE A 67 -8.63 1.79 5.00
C PHE A 67 -9.63 1.14 5.98
N GLU A 68 -9.58 1.43 7.29
CA GLU A 68 -10.51 0.85 8.27
C GLU A 68 -11.94 1.42 8.14
N TYR A 69 -12.07 2.59 7.52
CA TYR A 69 -13.35 3.20 7.18
C TYR A 69 -14.04 2.51 6.01
N PHE A 70 -13.27 1.90 5.10
CA PHE A 70 -13.81 1.18 3.96
C PHE A 70 -14.16 -0.26 4.37
N LYS A 71 -15.41 -0.66 4.10
CA LYS A 71 -15.86 -2.04 4.31
C LYS A 71 -15.93 -2.77 2.99
N GLN A 72 -15.38 -3.99 2.95
CA GLN A 72 -15.49 -4.86 1.79
C GLN A 72 -16.96 -5.21 1.57
N MET A 73 -17.42 -5.04 0.33
CA MET A 73 -18.77 -5.47 -0.05
C MET A 73 -18.75 -6.93 -0.46
N PHE A 74 -19.84 -7.64 -0.16
CA PHE A 74 -20.01 -9.04 -0.53
C PHE A 74 -21.30 -9.22 -1.32
N ALA A 75 -21.22 -10.06 -2.35
CA ALA A 75 -22.38 -10.53 -3.08
C ALA A 75 -23.25 -11.41 -2.18
N GLN A 76 -24.57 -11.27 -2.31
CA GLN A 76 -25.55 -12.08 -1.60
C GLN A 76 -26.52 -12.71 -2.60
N VAL A 77 -27.78 -12.91 -2.21
CA VAL A 77 -28.83 -13.64 -2.97
C VAL A 77 -28.88 -13.31 -4.47
N THR A 78 -28.53 -12.09 -4.87
CA THR A 78 -28.54 -11.62 -6.26
C THR A 78 -27.47 -12.25 -7.17
N ASN A 79 -26.32 -12.66 -6.63
CA ASN A 79 -25.24 -13.25 -7.40
C ASN A 79 -24.39 -14.17 -6.50
N PRO A 80 -24.18 -15.45 -6.88
CA PRO A 80 -23.39 -16.37 -6.07
C PRO A 80 -21.93 -15.89 -5.95
N HIS A 81 -21.31 -16.19 -4.81
CA HIS A 81 -19.88 -15.96 -4.60
C HIS A 81 -19.05 -17.01 -5.35
N ILE A 82 -17.90 -16.60 -5.85
CA ILE A 82 -16.91 -17.47 -6.52
C ILE A 82 -15.94 -18.01 -5.46
N ASP A 83 -15.62 -19.30 -5.51
CA ASP A 83 -14.61 -19.91 -4.64
C ASP A 83 -13.19 -19.62 -5.18
N PRO A 84 -12.36 -18.80 -4.49
CA PRO A 84 -11.05 -18.41 -5.00
C PRO A 84 -10.01 -19.54 -5.04
N ILE A 85 -10.27 -20.68 -4.38
CA ILE A 85 -9.37 -21.83 -4.35
C ILE A 85 -9.82 -22.86 -5.38
N GLN A 86 -11.08 -23.29 -5.33
CA GLN A 86 -11.61 -24.32 -6.22
C GLN A 86 -11.81 -23.80 -7.65
N GLU A 87 -12.24 -22.56 -7.80
CA GLU A 87 -12.54 -21.93 -9.09
C GLU A 87 -11.41 -20.99 -9.54
N LYS A 88 -10.18 -21.22 -9.07
CA LYS A 88 -9.03 -20.36 -9.41
C LYS A 88 -8.84 -20.19 -10.93
N ILE A 89 -9.16 -21.21 -11.74
CA ILE A 89 -8.99 -21.19 -13.19
C ILE A 89 -9.88 -20.16 -13.91
N VAL A 90 -11.01 -19.76 -13.33
CA VAL A 90 -11.90 -18.75 -13.91
C VAL A 90 -11.63 -17.34 -13.39
N THR A 91 -10.65 -17.18 -12.49
CA THR A 91 -10.24 -15.90 -11.92
C THR A 91 -8.84 -15.51 -12.36
N SER A 92 -8.60 -14.22 -12.59
CA SER A 92 -7.28 -13.69 -12.96
C SER A 92 -6.97 -12.44 -12.15
N MET A 93 -5.70 -12.28 -11.79
CA MET A 93 -5.14 -11.06 -11.19
C MET A 93 -4.36 -10.23 -12.20
N GLU A 94 -4.34 -10.64 -13.48
CA GLU A 94 -3.60 -9.93 -14.51
C GLU A 94 -4.12 -8.50 -14.66
N CYS A 95 -3.18 -7.57 -14.68
CA CYS A 95 -3.44 -6.14 -14.78
C CYS A 95 -2.84 -5.63 -16.08
N MET A 96 -3.66 -4.97 -16.89
CA MET A 96 -3.23 -4.30 -18.12
C MET A 96 -3.16 -2.81 -17.82
N ILE A 97 -1.96 -2.22 -17.92
CA ILE A 97 -1.74 -0.80 -17.68
C ILE A 97 -1.49 -0.10 -19.01
N GLY A 98 -2.38 0.82 -19.38
CA GLY A 98 -2.17 1.72 -20.51
C GLY A 98 -3.39 2.50 -20.95
N PRO A 99 -3.29 3.23 -22.07
CA PRO A 99 -4.38 4.04 -22.59
C PRO A 99 -5.59 3.18 -22.94
N GLU A 100 -6.75 3.56 -22.39
CA GLU A 100 -8.01 2.93 -22.76
C GLU A 100 -8.47 3.49 -24.12
N GLY A 101 -8.62 2.59 -25.10
CA GLY A 101 -8.95 2.91 -26.49
C GLY A 101 -10.47 3.03 -26.76
N ASP A 102 -10.82 3.23 -28.03
CA ASP A 102 -12.21 3.24 -28.48
C ASP A 102 -12.67 1.81 -28.78
N LEU A 103 -13.49 1.24 -27.91
CA LEU A 103 -14.01 -0.13 -28.00
C LEU A 103 -14.70 -0.48 -29.33
N THR A 104 -15.08 0.52 -30.14
CA THR A 104 -15.72 0.29 -31.45
C THR A 104 -14.73 0.07 -32.58
N LYS A 105 -13.45 0.36 -32.37
CA LYS A 105 -12.38 0.22 -33.36
C LYS A 105 -11.42 -0.88 -32.90
N THR A 106 -10.67 -1.43 -33.84
CA THR A 106 -9.62 -2.40 -33.53
C THR A 106 -8.36 -1.88 -34.20
N THR A 107 -7.51 -1.25 -33.40
CA THR A 107 -6.30 -0.58 -33.89
C THR A 107 -5.07 -1.14 -33.19
N GLU A 108 -3.92 -1.15 -33.87
CA GLU A 108 -2.66 -1.65 -33.28
C GLU A 108 -2.23 -0.83 -32.06
N ASP A 109 -2.67 0.43 -31.96
CA ASP A 109 -2.38 1.32 -30.85
C ASP A 109 -2.99 0.84 -29.53
N GLU A 110 -4.08 0.06 -29.57
CA GLU A 110 -4.72 -0.54 -28.39
C GLU A 110 -3.87 -1.65 -27.78
N CYS A 111 -2.88 -2.18 -28.50
CA CYS A 111 -1.94 -3.17 -27.98
C CYS A 111 -0.81 -2.55 -27.16
N HIS A 112 -0.71 -1.22 -27.09
CA HIS A 112 0.30 -0.51 -26.28
C HIS A 112 -0.04 -0.56 -24.78
N HIS A 113 -0.04 -1.76 -24.19
CA HIS A 113 -0.30 -1.98 -22.77
C HIS A 113 0.86 -2.73 -22.10
N LEU A 114 1.13 -2.38 -20.85
CA LEU A 114 1.99 -3.16 -19.97
C LEU A 114 1.14 -4.24 -19.29
N SER A 115 1.40 -5.50 -19.61
CA SER A 115 0.77 -6.65 -18.96
C SER A 115 1.55 -7.05 -17.71
N LEU A 116 0.88 -7.04 -16.56
CA LEU A 116 1.39 -7.49 -15.28
C LEU A 116 0.61 -8.72 -14.81
N LYS A 117 1.30 -9.66 -14.16
CA LYS A 117 0.68 -10.86 -13.59
C LYS A 117 -0.25 -10.56 -12.40
N GLY A 118 -0.05 -9.41 -11.75
CA GLY A 118 -0.72 -9.03 -10.53
C GLY A 118 -0.54 -7.54 -10.23
N PRO A 119 -1.33 -6.99 -9.30
CA PRO A 119 -1.21 -5.59 -8.87
C PRO A 119 -0.05 -5.35 -7.90
N LEU A 120 0.56 -6.41 -7.35
CA LEU A 120 1.69 -6.33 -6.43
C LEU A 120 3.00 -6.53 -7.20
N LEU A 121 3.94 -5.61 -6.99
CA LEU A 121 5.26 -5.62 -7.62
C LEU A 121 6.33 -5.85 -6.57
N SER A 122 7.27 -6.73 -6.89
CA SER A 122 8.53 -6.83 -6.16
C SER A 122 9.40 -5.59 -6.39
N ILE A 123 10.41 -5.41 -5.53
CA ILE A 123 11.39 -4.33 -5.68
C ILE A 123 12.08 -4.43 -7.04
N GLU A 124 12.46 -5.66 -7.45
CA GLU A 124 13.10 -5.94 -8.74
C GLU A 124 12.20 -5.58 -9.93
N GLU A 125 10.92 -5.97 -9.89
CA GLU A 125 9.95 -5.61 -10.94
C GLU A 125 9.71 -4.10 -11.00
N THR A 126 9.65 -3.44 -9.84
CA THR A 126 9.51 -1.98 -9.76
C THR A 126 10.72 -1.26 -10.36
N GLU A 127 11.93 -1.72 -10.07
CA GLU A 127 13.14 -1.20 -10.69
C GLU A 127 13.20 -1.47 -12.19
N ALA A 128 12.78 -2.66 -12.61
CA ALA A 128 12.74 -3.02 -14.03
C ALA A 128 11.80 -2.07 -14.80
N ILE A 129 10.62 -1.78 -14.25
CA ILE A 129 9.66 -0.82 -14.83
C ILE A 129 10.27 0.59 -14.87
N LYS A 130 10.95 1.05 -13.80
CA LYS A 130 11.62 2.35 -13.78
C LYS A 130 12.75 2.47 -14.82
N LYS A 131 13.45 1.36 -15.12
CA LYS A 131 14.55 1.29 -16.08
C LYS A 131 14.07 1.01 -17.52
N MET A 132 12.77 0.88 -17.76
CA MET A 132 12.23 0.66 -19.10
C MET A 132 12.54 1.85 -20.03
N ASN A 133 12.66 1.56 -21.33
CA ASN A 133 12.93 2.58 -22.33
C ASN A 133 11.78 3.60 -22.37
N TYR A 134 12.13 4.89 -22.37
CA TYR A 134 11.18 6.01 -22.40
C TYR A 134 10.14 5.89 -23.52
N ARG A 135 10.48 5.28 -24.67
CA ARG A 135 9.54 5.07 -25.80
C ARG A 135 8.42 4.07 -25.47
N VAL A 136 8.72 3.08 -24.62
CA VAL A 136 7.74 2.10 -24.14
C VAL A 136 6.85 2.76 -23.09
N ILE A 137 7.44 3.54 -22.19
CA ILE A 137 6.70 4.30 -21.17
C ILE A 137 5.76 5.31 -21.84
N GLU A 138 6.24 6.07 -22.83
CA GLU A 138 5.44 7.05 -23.54
C GLU A 138 4.23 6.40 -24.25
N LYS A 139 4.43 5.23 -24.87
CA LYS A 139 3.34 4.51 -25.55
C LYS A 139 2.36 3.85 -24.59
N CYS A 140 2.87 3.14 -23.57
CA CYS A 140 2.04 2.37 -22.65
C CYS A 140 1.44 3.22 -21.52
N PHE A 141 1.83 4.48 -21.36
CA PHE A 141 1.26 5.39 -20.35
C PHE A 141 0.78 6.72 -20.97
N ALA A 142 0.67 6.79 -22.30
CA ALA A 142 0.10 7.94 -23.00
C ALA A 142 -1.33 8.19 -22.51
N GLY A 143 -1.65 9.40 -22.06
CA GLY A 143 -3.02 9.77 -21.68
C GLY A 143 -3.56 9.14 -20.40
N THR A 144 -2.86 8.17 -19.78
CA THR A 144 -3.08 7.84 -18.37
C THR A 144 -3.00 9.16 -17.62
N LEU A 145 -4.02 9.51 -16.85
CA LEU A 145 -4.15 10.78 -16.14
C LEU A 145 -2.90 11.05 -15.28
N SER A 146 -1.88 11.61 -15.91
CA SER A 146 -0.74 12.23 -15.29
C SER A 146 -1.19 13.63 -14.86
N LYS A 147 -2.27 13.72 -14.08
CA LYS A 147 -2.42 14.85 -13.15
C LYS A 147 -1.30 14.83 -12.09
N PHE A 148 -0.43 13.83 -12.15
CA PHE A 148 0.84 13.72 -11.45
C PHE A 148 2.06 14.02 -12.33
N GLU A 149 1.92 14.79 -13.42
CA GLU A 149 3.07 15.34 -14.17
C GLU A 149 3.99 16.19 -13.26
N ARG A 150 3.51 16.50 -12.05
CA ARG A 150 4.28 17.10 -10.96
C ARG A 150 4.38 16.28 -9.69
N ALA A 151 3.70 15.15 -9.50
CA ALA A 151 3.91 14.37 -8.28
C ALA A 151 4.91 13.25 -8.54
N THR A 152 6.18 13.58 -8.32
CA THR A 152 7.18 12.56 -8.08
C THR A 152 6.81 11.75 -6.84
N PHE A 153 7.35 10.53 -6.71
CA PHE A 153 7.22 9.75 -5.47
C PHE A 153 7.68 10.54 -4.24
N GLU A 154 8.59 11.51 -4.40
CA GLU A 154 8.98 12.45 -3.35
C GLU A 154 7.84 13.37 -2.89
N ILE A 155 7.03 13.88 -3.83
CA ILE A 155 5.89 14.74 -3.51
C ILE A 155 4.77 13.92 -2.90
N LEU A 156 4.54 12.70 -3.38
CA LEU A 156 3.61 11.77 -2.73
C LEU A 156 4.09 11.36 -1.33
N ALA A 157 5.39 11.11 -1.15
CA ALA A 157 5.96 10.80 0.16
C ALA A 157 5.85 12.01 1.10
N ARG A 158 6.09 13.23 0.59
CA ARG A 158 5.95 14.46 1.36
C ARG A 158 4.50 14.72 1.75
N ASP A 159 3.55 14.52 0.83
CA ASP A 159 2.12 14.63 1.14
C ASP A 159 1.69 13.56 2.12
N ALA A 160 2.18 12.32 1.99
CA ALA A 160 1.91 11.25 2.95
C ALA A 160 2.45 11.58 4.35
N LEU A 161 3.68 12.13 4.44
CA LEU A 161 4.28 12.59 5.69
C LEU A 161 3.53 13.81 6.25
N HIS A 162 3.11 14.73 5.40
CA HIS A 162 2.35 15.90 5.82
C HIS A 162 0.94 15.53 6.33
N LEU A 163 0.25 14.64 5.62
CA LEU A 163 -1.01 14.06 6.06
C LEU A 163 -0.82 13.26 7.34
N HIS A 164 0.31 12.57 7.48
CA HIS A 164 0.68 11.90 8.72
C HIS A 164 0.82 12.91 9.88
N GLU A 165 1.60 13.98 9.71
CA GLU A 165 1.75 15.03 10.73
C GLU A 165 0.43 15.71 11.10
N LEU A 166 -0.48 15.86 10.13
CA LEU A 166 -1.81 16.44 10.34
C LEU A 166 -2.78 15.48 11.02
N ALA A 167 -2.77 14.19 10.63
CA ALA A 167 -3.65 13.17 11.18
C ALA A 167 -3.18 12.69 12.56
N PHE A 168 -1.88 12.79 12.83
CA PHE A 168 -1.21 12.35 14.05
C PHE A 168 -0.39 13.52 14.61
N PRO A 169 -1.02 14.54 15.23
CA PRO A 169 -0.27 15.59 15.89
C PRO A 169 0.66 14.93 16.93
N CYS A 170 1.96 15.24 16.87
CA CYS A 170 2.93 14.71 17.82
C CYS A 170 2.43 14.93 19.25
N ARG A 171 1.87 13.89 19.88
CA ARG A 171 1.75 13.89 21.33
C ARG A 171 3.18 13.91 21.82
N ALA A 172 3.55 14.95 22.55
CA ALA A 172 4.83 15.02 23.23
C ALA A 172 4.86 13.85 24.22
N PHE A 173 5.41 12.71 23.78
CA PHE A 173 5.71 11.63 24.68
C PHE A 173 6.72 12.18 25.68
N THR A 174 6.42 12.07 26.97
CA THR A 174 7.41 12.36 28.01
C THR A 174 8.64 11.49 27.76
N LEU A 175 9.85 12.05 27.95
CA LEU A 175 11.12 11.37 27.61
C LEU A 175 11.30 10.00 28.30
N GLU A 176 10.48 9.71 29.31
CA GLU A 176 10.47 8.46 30.11
C GLU A 176 9.40 7.44 29.67
N SER A 177 8.65 7.70 28.60
CA SER A 177 7.53 6.83 28.18
C SER A 177 8.02 5.65 27.32
N ALA A 178 7.61 4.42 27.64
CA ALA A 178 7.94 3.22 26.84
C ALA A 178 7.48 3.33 25.37
N GLU A 179 6.49 4.16 25.09
CA GLU A 179 5.96 4.48 23.76
C GLU A 179 6.95 5.28 22.88
N VAL A 180 7.99 5.89 23.46
CA VAL A 180 9.09 6.50 22.68
C VAL A 180 9.97 5.43 22.04
N VAL A 181 10.18 4.31 22.75
CA VAL A 181 11.18 3.29 22.41
C VAL A 181 10.59 2.13 21.59
N ALA A 182 9.29 1.86 21.70
CA ALA A 182 8.63 0.74 21.02
C ALA A 182 7.40 1.18 20.20
N LEU A 183 6.91 0.32 19.32
CA LEU A 183 5.62 0.51 18.64
C LEU A 183 4.46 0.41 19.64
N PRO A 184 3.34 1.11 19.39
CA PRO A 184 2.16 1.00 20.25
C PRO A 184 1.57 -0.41 20.17
N ASN A 185 1.02 -0.86 21.30
CA ASN A 185 0.26 -2.11 21.41
C ASN A 185 -1.18 -1.77 21.86
N PRO A 186 -2.14 -1.63 20.93
CA PRO A 186 -3.49 -1.19 21.25
C PRO A 186 -4.37 -2.30 21.84
N ARG A 187 -4.01 -3.59 21.70
CA ARG A 187 -4.85 -4.73 22.07
C ARG A 187 -6.11 -4.84 21.25
N ASP A 188 -5.95 -4.64 19.94
CA ASP A 188 -7.03 -4.77 18.96
C ASP A 188 -7.15 -6.22 18.43
N TYR A 189 -6.09 -7.03 18.59
CA TYR A 189 -6.05 -8.45 18.18
C TYR A 189 -5.93 -9.36 19.41
N HIS A 190 -6.77 -10.40 19.45
CA HIS A 190 -6.87 -11.37 20.54
C HIS A 190 -6.92 -12.81 20.02
#